data_AF-A0A150PXS2-F1
#
_entry.id   AF-A0A150PXS2-F1
#
_cell.length_a   1.000
_cell.length_b   1.000
_cell.length_c   1.000
_cell.angle_alpha   90.00
_cell.angle_beta   90.00
_cell.angle_gamma   90.00
#
_symmetry.space_group_name_H-M   'P 1'
#
loop_
_entity.id
_entity.type
_entity.pdbx_description
1 polymer ?
#
loop_
_entity_poly.entity_id
_entity_poly.type
_entity_poly.pdbx_seq_one_letter_code
_entity_poly.pdbx_strand_id
1 'polypeptide(L)'
;MHTEEPATNEARTGAQQPDHATPSDRRTRRGRTVMRRISMAACLFVAACGGADDGEPDPVAWQDMTFGERTTYMTNVVVPRMKEIFVAYDAKYETMDCTTCHGADGAARAYAMPSGQIAPLPNEEVFPEWVQDPEHPERMEWTDFMFNQVVPEMADLLQVARFDPTTMTGEFSCANCHTVEEVEPEP
;
A
#
# COMPACT_ATOMS: atom_id res chain seq x y z
N MET A 1 -57.84 -24.60 -19.88
CA MET A 1 -57.60 -26.05 -19.79
C MET A 1 -56.10 -26.24 -19.67
N HIS A 2 -55.68 -26.89 -18.58
CA HIS A 2 -54.31 -27.16 -18.08
C HIS A 2 -53.61 -25.96 -17.38
N THR A 3 -53.82 -25.75 -16.06
CA THR A 3 -53.11 -26.28 -14.83
C THR A 3 -51.67 -25.74 -14.70
N GLU A 4 -51.36 -24.80 -13.78
CA GLU A 4 -51.09 -24.96 -12.31
C GLU A 4 -49.88 -25.91 -12.07
N GLU A 5 -48.77 -25.62 -11.38
CA GLU A 5 -48.35 -24.65 -10.33
C GLU A 5 -46.78 -24.59 -10.26
N PRO A 6 -46.19 -23.61 -9.55
CA PRO A 6 -44.74 -23.52 -9.28
C PRO A 6 -44.32 -24.29 -7.99
N ALA A 7 -43.15 -24.92 -8.01
CA ALA A 7 -42.59 -25.58 -6.84
C ALA A 7 -41.91 -24.58 -5.88
N THR A 8 -42.56 -24.34 -4.74
CA THR A 8 -41.96 -23.80 -3.51
C THR A 8 -41.17 -24.90 -2.80
N ASN A 9 -40.06 -24.55 -2.15
CA ASN A 9 -39.50 -25.39 -1.09
C ASN A 9 -39.08 -24.50 0.09
N GLU A 10 -39.90 -24.52 1.14
CA GLU A 10 -39.57 -24.00 2.46
C GLU A 10 -39.09 -25.12 3.38
N ALA A 11 -38.44 -24.67 4.46
CA ALA A 11 -38.17 -25.34 5.73
C ALA A 11 -36.88 -26.16 5.86
N ARG A 12 -35.92 -25.60 6.63
CA ARG A 12 -35.64 -26.19 7.94
C ARG A 12 -35.12 -25.17 8.96
N THR A 13 -35.88 -25.06 10.04
CA THR A 13 -35.59 -24.40 11.31
C THR A 13 -34.63 -25.23 12.17
N GLY A 14 -33.75 -24.55 12.90
CA GLY A 14 -32.97 -25.04 14.05
C GLY A 14 -31.85 -24.02 14.34
N ALA A 15 -32.04 -23.02 15.21
CA ALA A 15 -31.85 -23.09 16.68
C ALA A 15 -30.54 -23.85 17.00
N GLN A 16 -29.52 -23.32 17.69
CA GLN A 16 -29.52 -22.34 18.77
C GLN A 16 -28.05 -21.98 19.10
N GLN A 17 -27.74 -20.70 19.32
CA GLN A 17 -26.51 -20.26 20.00
C GLN A 17 -26.49 -20.76 21.44
N PRO A 18 -25.32 -21.07 22.02
CA PRO A 18 -25.12 -20.99 23.45
C PRO A 18 -24.41 -19.68 23.82
N ASP A 19 -25.10 -18.96 24.70
CA ASP A 19 -24.67 -17.76 25.40
C ASP A 19 -23.46 -17.98 26.32
N HIS A 20 -22.76 -16.87 26.52
CA HIS A 20 -21.78 -16.63 27.56
C HIS A 20 -22.26 -17.04 28.96
N ALA A 21 -21.39 -17.70 29.72
CA ALA A 21 -21.48 -17.75 31.17
C ALA A 21 -20.09 -17.76 31.81
N THR A 22 -19.71 -16.64 32.40
CA THR A 22 -18.73 -16.57 33.48
C THR A 22 -19.50 -16.61 34.81
N PRO A 23 -19.01 -17.36 35.82
CA PRO A 23 -19.30 -17.01 37.20
C PRO A 23 -18.03 -16.69 37.99
N SER A 24 -18.07 -15.50 38.58
CA SER A 24 -17.25 -15.07 39.70
C SER A 24 -17.52 -15.91 40.96
N ASP A 25 -16.52 -15.90 41.84
CA ASP A 25 -16.62 -15.99 43.30
C ASP A 25 -17.01 -17.32 43.99
N ARG A 26 -16.04 -17.93 44.69
CA ARG A 26 -15.97 -17.81 46.17
C ARG A 26 -14.86 -18.64 46.82
N ARG A 27 -14.31 -18.00 47.87
CA ARG A 27 -13.85 -18.55 49.16
C ARG A 27 -12.41 -19.02 49.31
N THR A 28 -11.64 -18.08 49.85
CA THR A 28 -11.05 -18.14 51.21
C THR A 28 -10.36 -19.44 51.63
N ARG A 29 -9.03 -19.37 51.79
CA ARG A 29 -8.42 -19.90 53.02
C ARG A 29 -7.22 -19.09 53.49
N ARG A 30 -7.49 -18.42 54.60
CA ARG A 30 -6.62 -17.74 55.56
C ARG A 30 -5.48 -18.66 56.02
N GLY A 31 -4.25 -18.17 55.95
CA GLY A 31 -3.07 -18.76 56.60
C GLY A 31 -2.11 -17.67 57.05
N ARG A 32 -2.22 -17.27 58.32
CA ARG A 32 -1.18 -16.55 59.10
C ARG A 32 0.09 -17.41 59.04
N THR A 33 1.33 -16.93 58.98
CA THR A 33 2.10 -16.13 59.96
C THR A 33 3.54 -16.18 59.36
N VAL A 34 4.40 -15.16 59.33
CA VAL A 34 5.18 -14.60 60.43
C VAL A 34 5.97 -13.43 59.83
N MET A 35 5.85 -12.26 60.46
CA MET A 35 6.75 -11.13 60.29
C MET A 35 8.08 -11.45 61.00
N ARG A 36 9.23 -11.35 60.31
CA ARG A 36 10.53 -11.18 60.98
C ARG A 36 11.35 -10.14 60.24
N ARG A 37 11.52 -8.99 60.90
CA ARG A 37 12.34 -7.85 60.51
C ARG A 37 13.82 -8.18 60.70
N ILE A 38 14.68 -7.84 59.74
CA ILE A 38 16.09 -7.45 59.99
C ILE A 38 16.49 -6.39 58.93
N SER A 39 16.84 -5.20 59.41
CA SER A 39 17.49 -4.10 58.67
C SER A 39 18.92 -4.45 58.28
N MET A 40 19.40 -3.97 57.11
CA MET A 40 20.72 -3.33 56.99
C MET A 40 21.02 -2.80 55.57
N ALA A 41 21.58 -1.59 55.54
CA ALA A 41 22.68 -1.11 54.70
C ALA A 41 22.52 -0.98 53.17
N ALA A 42 22.43 0.29 52.75
CA ALA A 42 23.13 0.98 51.65
C ALA A 42 23.89 0.15 50.60
N CYS A 43 23.45 0.27 49.34
CA CYS A 43 24.32 0.49 48.18
C CYS A 43 23.61 1.45 47.22
N LEU A 44 24.03 2.72 47.21
CA LEU A 44 23.81 3.63 46.09
C LEU A 44 24.69 3.16 44.93
N PHE A 45 24.16 2.26 44.10
CA PHE A 45 24.63 2.13 42.72
C PHE A 45 23.75 3.05 41.88
N VAL A 46 24.30 4.22 41.54
CA VAL A 46 23.87 4.93 40.32
C VAL A 46 24.36 4.06 39.17
N ALA A 47 23.57 3.04 38.83
CA ALA A 47 23.63 2.45 37.51
C ALA A 47 23.10 3.53 36.58
N ALA A 48 24.03 4.23 35.92
CA ALA A 48 23.71 4.98 34.72
C ALA A 48 23.10 3.97 33.75
N CYS A 49 21.78 3.94 33.68
CA CYS A 49 21.05 3.36 32.57
C CYS A 49 21.38 4.24 31.35
N GLY A 50 22.58 4.09 30.81
CA GLY A 50 22.80 4.31 29.40
C GLY A 50 22.03 3.22 28.71
N GLY A 51 20.73 3.44 28.53
CA GLY A 51 19.95 2.69 27.57
C GLY A 51 20.65 2.89 26.24
N ALA A 52 21.38 1.87 25.81
CA ALA A 52 21.54 1.65 24.40
C ALA A 52 20.10 1.48 23.92
N ASP A 53 19.58 2.53 23.29
CA ASP A 53 18.55 2.34 22.28
C ASP A 53 19.20 1.38 21.29
N ASP A 54 18.91 0.08 21.44
CA ASP A 54 19.19 -0.95 20.44
C ASP A 54 18.24 -0.72 19.23
N GLY A 55 18.10 0.56 18.85
CA GLY A 55 17.18 1.05 17.84
C GLY A 55 17.63 0.49 16.52
N GLU A 56 16.71 -0.19 15.85
CA GLU A 56 16.84 -0.52 14.44
C GLU A 56 17.35 0.74 13.71
N PRO A 57 18.41 0.64 12.88
CA PRO A 57 18.91 1.79 12.15
C PRO A 57 17.76 2.46 11.39
N ASP A 58 17.76 3.79 11.37
CA ASP A 58 16.77 4.57 10.63
C ASP A 58 16.68 4.06 9.19
N PRO A 59 15.47 3.98 8.59
CA PRO A 59 15.31 3.56 7.21
C PRO A 59 16.18 4.39 6.27
N VAL A 60 16.97 3.72 5.43
CA VAL A 60 17.76 4.37 4.37
C VAL A 60 16.79 5.04 3.41
N ALA A 61 17.04 6.31 3.09
CA ALA A 61 16.21 7.04 2.14
C ALA A 61 16.35 6.44 0.73
N TRP A 62 15.27 6.45 -0.06
CA TRP A 62 15.20 5.75 -1.35
C TRP A 62 16.35 6.08 -2.31
N GLN A 63 16.74 7.36 -2.37
CA GLN A 63 17.84 7.83 -3.22
C GLN A 63 19.20 7.25 -2.83
N ASP A 64 19.37 6.88 -1.56
CA ASP A 64 20.61 6.36 -0.98
C ASP A 64 20.64 4.82 -0.94
N MET A 65 19.53 4.16 -1.26
CA MET A 65 19.44 2.70 -1.34
C MET A 65 20.26 2.14 -2.53
N THR A 66 20.97 1.05 -2.28
CA THR A 66 21.55 0.17 -3.31
C THR A 66 20.45 -0.52 -4.14
N PHE A 67 20.82 -1.10 -5.29
CA PHE A 67 19.88 -1.85 -6.12
C PHE A 67 19.17 -3.00 -5.37
N GLY A 68 19.90 -3.72 -4.51
CA GLY A 68 19.34 -4.80 -3.70
C GLY A 68 18.35 -4.30 -2.64
N GLU A 69 18.66 -3.18 -1.99
CA GLU A 69 17.75 -2.53 -1.03
C GLU A 69 16.50 -2.01 -1.74
N ARG A 70 16.64 -1.38 -2.91
CA ARG A 70 15.49 -0.95 -3.74
C ARG A 70 14.62 -2.12 -4.16
N THR A 71 15.22 -3.23 -4.58
CA THR A 71 14.46 -4.44 -4.97
C THR A 71 13.69 -4.99 -3.77
N THR A 72 14.32 -5.02 -2.59
CA THR A 72 13.69 -5.46 -1.34
C THR A 72 12.54 -4.53 -0.94
N TYR A 73 12.76 -3.22 -0.98
CA TYR A 73 11.75 -2.20 -0.68
C TYR A 73 10.57 -2.25 -1.66
N MET A 74 10.86 -2.37 -2.97
CA MET A 74 9.83 -2.53 -3.99
C MET A 74 8.99 -3.78 -3.75
N THR A 75 9.63 -4.91 -3.44
CA THR A 75 8.94 -6.20 -3.22
C THR A 75 8.08 -6.18 -1.96
N ASN A 76 8.58 -5.61 -0.87
CA ASN A 76 7.96 -5.74 0.45
C ASN A 76 7.06 -4.55 0.83
N VAL A 77 7.24 -3.40 0.19
CA VAL A 77 6.53 -2.16 0.53
C VAL A 77 5.75 -1.65 -0.67
N VAL A 78 6.42 -1.32 -1.77
CA VAL A 78 5.78 -0.61 -2.89
C VAL A 78 4.76 -1.47 -3.63
N VAL A 79 5.14 -2.68 -4.09
CA VAL A 79 4.24 -3.55 -4.86
C VAL A 79 2.99 -3.94 -4.04
N PRO A 80 3.10 -4.38 -2.76
CA PRO A 80 1.93 -4.64 -1.94
C PRO A 80 1.02 -3.42 -1.79
N ARG A 81 1.59 -2.25 -1.49
CA ARG A 81 0.83 -1.01 -1.30
C ARG A 81 0.13 -0.56 -2.58
N MET A 82 0.83 -0.61 -3.71
CA MET A 82 0.24 -0.27 -5.00
C MET A 82 -0.84 -1.27 -5.40
N LYS A 83 -0.64 -2.56 -5.15
CA LYS A 83 -1.66 -3.58 -5.40
C LYS A 83 -2.95 -3.28 -4.63
N GLU A 84 -2.87 -2.86 -3.36
CA GLU A 84 -4.06 -2.45 -2.60
C GLU A 84 -4.83 -1.32 -3.30
N ILE A 85 -4.13 -0.27 -3.75
CA ILE A 85 -4.72 0.89 -4.43
C ILE A 85 -5.37 0.49 -5.76
N PHE A 86 -4.66 -0.29 -6.58
CA PHE A 86 -5.18 -0.75 -7.87
C PHE A 86 -6.34 -1.73 -7.72
N VAL A 87 -6.30 -2.67 -6.76
CA VAL A 87 -7.41 -3.59 -6.50
C VAL A 87 -8.64 -2.84 -5.96
N ALA A 88 -8.42 -1.80 -5.14
CA ALA A 88 -9.52 -0.94 -4.68
C ALA A 88 -10.20 -0.18 -5.83
N TYR A 89 -9.46 0.13 -6.90
CA TYR A 89 -10.03 0.69 -8.13
C TYR A 89 -10.75 -0.37 -8.96
N ASP A 90 -10.11 -1.53 -9.21
CA ASP A 90 -10.68 -2.64 -9.97
C ASP A 90 -10.03 -3.98 -9.57
N ALA A 91 -10.85 -4.96 -9.19
CA ALA A 91 -10.38 -6.28 -8.75
C ALA A 91 -9.56 -7.03 -9.80
N LYS A 92 -9.63 -6.66 -11.10
CA LYS A 92 -8.78 -7.27 -12.13
C LYS A 92 -7.28 -7.14 -11.86
N TYR A 93 -6.88 -6.19 -11.01
CA TYR A 93 -5.48 -5.95 -10.63
C TYR A 93 -4.96 -6.85 -9.49
N GLU A 94 -5.72 -7.86 -9.07
CA GLU A 94 -5.30 -8.82 -8.04
C GLU A 94 -4.02 -9.60 -8.37
N THR A 95 -3.62 -9.67 -9.65
CA THR A 95 -2.41 -10.38 -10.09
C THR A 95 -1.26 -9.45 -10.43
N MET A 96 -1.32 -8.18 -10.02
CA MET A 96 -0.21 -7.24 -10.23
C MET A 96 1.08 -7.72 -9.58
N ASP A 97 2.18 -7.49 -10.30
CA ASP A 97 3.54 -7.80 -9.90
C ASP A 97 4.53 -6.80 -10.54
N CYS A 98 5.83 -7.06 -10.40
CA CYS A 98 6.89 -6.22 -10.95
C CYS A 98 6.73 -5.95 -12.45
N THR A 99 6.20 -6.92 -13.21
CA THR A 99 6.06 -6.82 -14.68
C THR A 99 4.96 -5.88 -15.09
N THR A 100 3.98 -5.62 -14.21
CA THR A 100 2.90 -4.67 -14.49
C THR A 100 3.45 -3.26 -14.72
N CYS A 101 4.48 -2.88 -13.96
CA CYS A 101 5.12 -1.57 -14.11
C CYS A 101 6.36 -1.64 -15.01
N HIS A 102 7.24 -2.61 -14.78
CA HIS A 102 8.56 -2.64 -15.45
C HIS A 102 8.56 -3.36 -16.80
N GLY A 103 7.44 -3.98 -17.17
CA GLY A 103 7.32 -4.84 -18.35
C GLY A 103 7.91 -6.24 -18.13
N ALA A 104 7.57 -7.15 -19.03
CA ALA A 104 8.08 -8.53 -19.04
C ALA A 104 9.62 -8.59 -19.22
N ASP A 105 10.22 -7.57 -19.83
CA ASP A 105 11.66 -7.41 -20.01
C ASP A 105 12.34 -6.65 -18.85
N GLY A 106 11.59 -6.30 -17.80
CA GLY A 106 12.07 -5.49 -16.68
C GLY A 106 13.36 -6.03 -16.08
N ALA A 107 13.45 -7.32 -15.80
CA ALA A 107 14.67 -7.92 -15.24
C ALA A 107 15.90 -7.74 -16.15
N ALA A 108 15.72 -7.82 -17.48
CA ALA A 108 16.81 -7.61 -18.45
C ALA A 108 17.26 -6.14 -18.52
N ARG A 109 16.35 -5.19 -18.21
CA ARG A 109 16.62 -3.74 -18.15
C ARG A 109 16.91 -3.24 -16.73
N ALA A 110 17.24 -4.13 -15.79
CA ALA A 110 17.42 -3.78 -14.38
C ALA A 110 16.25 -2.96 -13.80
N TYR A 111 15.03 -3.29 -14.22
CA TYR A 111 13.76 -2.66 -13.85
C TYR A 111 13.72 -1.15 -14.14
N ALA A 112 14.44 -0.69 -15.16
CA ALA A 112 14.39 0.71 -15.59
C ALA A 112 12.99 1.12 -16.05
N MET A 113 12.60 2.34 -15.69
CA MET A 113 11.39 3.01 -16.12
C MET A 113 11.72 4.24 -16.98
N PRO A 114 10.87 4.66 -17.92
CA PRO A 114 9.57 4.07 -18.26
C PRO A 114 9.68 2.68 -18.93
N SER A 115 8.56 1.96 -18.94
CA SER A 115 8.41 0.67 -19.64
C SER A 115 7.65 0.89 -20.93
N GLY A 116 8.14 0.30 -22.04
CA GLY A 116 7.42 0.33 -23.32
C GLY A 116 6.14 -0.52 -23.34
N GLN A 117 5.85 -1.26 -22.26
CA GLN A 117 4.59 -2.02 -22.11
C GLN A 117 3.50 -1.23 -21.37
N ILE A 118 3.85 -0.08 -20.78
CA ILE A 118 2.86 0.87 -20.29
C ILE A 118 2.42 1.73 -21.48
N ALA A 119 1.11 1.96 -21.61
CA ALA A 119 0.56 2.76 -22.71
C ALA A 119 1.24 4.15 -22.77
N PRO A 120 1.73 4.58 -23.94
CA PRO A 120 2.30 5.92 -24.08
C PRO A 120 1.23 6.99 -23.83
N LEU A 121 1.67 8.15 -23.37
CA LEU A 121 0.82 9.33 -23.24
C LEU A 121 1.17 10.34 -24.34
N PRO A 122 0.19 11.10 -24.85
CA PRO A 122 0.50 12.25 -25.68
C PRO A 122 1.27 13.29 -24.86
N ASN A 123 1.93 14.22 -25.56
CA ASN A 123 2.54 15.40 -24.93
C ASN A 123 1.51 16.27 -24.18
N GLU A 124 2.03 17.18 -23.37
CA GLU A 124 1.23 18.08 -22.52
C GLU A 124 0.27 18.99 -23.30
N GLU A 125 0.59 19.36 -24.54
CA GLU A 125 -0.29 20.19 -25.38
C GLU A 125 -1.56 19.43 -25.80
N VAL A 126 -1.41 18.17 -26.18
CA VAL A 126 -2.51 17.32 -26.68
C VAL A 126 -3.25 16.59 -25.56
N PHE A 127 -2.59 16.36 -24.42
CA PHE A 127 -3.13 15.57 -23.31
C PHE A 127 -4.53 16.00 -22.83
N PRO A 128 -4.85 17.30 -22.65
CA PRO A 128 -6.17 17.73 -22.18
C PRO A 128 -7.32 17.36 -23.13
N GLU A 129 -7.08 17.42 -24.44
CA GLU A 129 -8.10 17.01 -25.44
C GLU A 129 -8.22 15.49 -25.50
N TRP A 130 -7.08 14.79 -25.47
CA TRP A 130 -7.01 13.33 -25.52
C TRP A 130 -7.77 12.66 -24.34
N VAL A 131 -7.66 13.21 -23.13
CA VAL A 131 -8.35 12.68 -21.94
C VAL A 131 -9.84 12.99 -21.91
N GLN A 132 -10.27 14.06 -22.59
CA GLN A 132 -11.67 14.51 -22.68
C GLN A 132 -12.41 13.94 -23.91
N ASP A 133 -11.75 13.09 -24.69
CA ASP A 133 -12.28 12.49 -25.90
C ASP A 133 -13.58 11.69 -25.61
N PRO A 134 -14.73 12.09 -26.17
CA PRO A 134 -16.00 11.43 -25.90
C PRO A 134 -16.10 10.01 -26.48
N GLU A 135 -15.22 9.64 -27.42
CA GLU A 135 -15.13 8.26 -27.92
C GLU A 135 -14.42 7.34 -26.91
N HIS A 136 -13.74 7.92 -25.91
CA HIS A 136 -12.94 7.24 -24.90
C HIS A 136 -13.20 7.78 -23.48
N PRO A 137 -14.45 7.71 -22.99
CA PRO A 137 -14.82 8.27 -21.69
C PRO A 137 -14.06 7.66 -20.51
N GLU A 138 -13.53 6.44 -20.66
CA GLU A 138 -12.71 5.77 -19.65
C GLU A 138 -11.38 6.47 -19.36
N ARG A 139 -10.86 7.27 -20.30
CA ARG A 139 -9.57 7.96 -20.14
C ARG A 139 -9.62 8.94 -18.98
N MET A 140 -10.70 9.70 -18.86
CA MET A 140 -10.86 10.67 -17.77
C MET A 140 -10.87 10.00 -16.40
N GLU A 141 -11.66 8.93 -16.23
CA GLU A 141 -11.72 8.18 -14.97
C GLU A 141 -10.36 7.56 -14.63
N TRP A 142 -9.69 6.96 -15.62
CA TRP A 142 -8.37 6.37 -15.44
C TRP A 142 -7.29 7.40 -15.11
N THR A 143 -7.29 8.54 -15.80
CA THR A 143 -6.37 9.64 -15.52
C THR A 143 -6.61 10.22 -14.14
N ASP A 144 -7.86 10.37 -13.70
CA ASP A 144 -8.18 10.85 -12.35
C ASP A 144 -7.63 9.89 -11.29
N PHE A 145 -7.86 8.58 -11.45
CA PHE A 145 -7.30 7.57 -10.58
C PHE A 145 -5.77 7.61 -10.54
N MET A 146 -5.12 7.67 -11.71
CA MET A 146 -3.66 7.74 -11.81
C MET A 146 -3.11 9.00 -11.12
N PHE A 147 -3.69 10.15 -11.40
CA PHE A 147 -3.21 11.43 -10.90
C PHE A 147 -3.52 11.61 -9.41
N ASN A 148 -4.66 11.14 -8.91
CA ASN A 148 -5.08 11.39 -7.53
C ASN A 148 -4.69 10.28 -6.56
N GLN A 149 -4.49 9.04 -7.02
CA GLN A 149 -4.18 7.91 -6.13
C GLN A 149 -2.77 7.36 -6.39
N VAL A 150 -2.43 7.04 -7.65
CA VAL A 150 -1.19 6.32 -7.96
C VAL A 150 0.05 7.19 -7.88
N VAL A 151 0.06 8.32 -8.61
CA VAL A 151 1.20 9.26 -8.64
C VAL A 151 1.59 9.79 -7.26
N PRO A 152 0.66 10.25 -6.39
CA PRO A 152 1.04 10.74 -5.07
C PRO A 152 1.57 9.62 -4.17
N GLU A 153 0.94 8.45 -4.14
CA GLU A 153 1.43 7.33 -3.32
C GLU A 153 2.84 6.89 -3.77
N MET A 154 3.09 6.81 -5.08
CA MET A 154 4.42 6.48 -5.59
C MET A 154 5.46 7.55 -5.22
N ALA A 155 5.11 8.84 -5.32
CA ALA A 155 6.01 9.91 -4.91
C ALA A 155 6.35 9.82 -3.40
N ASP A 156 5.35 9.57 -2.56
CA ASP A 156 5.50 9.44 -1.11
C ASP A 156 6.35 8.22 -0.73
N LEU A 157 6.05 7.05 -1.31
CA LEU A 157 6.79 5.81 -1.07
C LEU A 157 8.26 5.92 -1.50
N LEU A 158 8.54 6.64 -2.58
CA LEU A 158 9.89 6.85 -3.08
C LEU A 158 10.55 8.11 -2.51
N GLN A 159 9.86 8.84 -1.64
CA GLN A 159 10.36 10.04 -0.96
C GLN A 159 10.86 11.11 -1.94
N VAL A 160 10.20 11.21 -3.10
CA VAL A 160 10.51 12.19 -4.16
C VAL A 160 9.38 13.21 -4.25
N ALA A 161 9.73 14.45 -4.58
CA ALA A 161 8.72 15.49 -4.74
C ALA A 161 7.78 15.14 -5.92
N ARG A 162 6.48 15.07 -5.66
CA ARG A 162 5.47 14.99 -6.72
C ARG A 162 5.50 16.26 -7.57
N PHE A 163 5.31 16.11 -8.88
CA PHE A 163 5.07 17.22 -9.78
C PHE A 163 3.78 17.99 -9.42
N ASP A 164 3.92 19.30 -9.30
CA ASP A 164 2.83 20.28 -9.13
C ASP A 164 2.66 21.06 -10.44
N PRO A 165 1.53 20.89 -11.15
CA PRO A 165 1.25 21.59 -12.41
C PRO A 165 1.03 23.10 -12.24
N THR A 166 0.82 23.58 -11.00
CA THR A 166 0.64 25.01 -10.71
C THR A 166 1.97 25.74 -10.72
N THR A 167 3.00 25.12 -10.14
CA THR A 167 4.34 25.70 -10.02
C THR A 167 5.30 25.16 -11.07
N MET A 168 4.92 24.11 -11.80
CA MET A 168 5.75 23.37 -12.75
C MET A 168 7.03 22.83 -12.09
N THR A 169 6.91 22.34 -10.85
CA THR A 169 8.04 21.81 -10.07
C THR A 169 7.74 20.42 -9.52
N GLY A 170 8.78 19.61 -9.35
CA GLY A 170 8.71 18.26 -8.78
C GLY A 170 9.45 17.26 -9.64
N GLU A 171 9.74 16.09 -9.09
CA GLU A 171 10.59 15.06 -9.69
C GLU A 171 9.79 13.86 -10.21
N PHE A 172 8.63 13.58 -9.60
CA PHE A 172 7.79 12.44 -9.93
C PHE A 172 6.47 12.88 -10.60
N SER A 173 6.31 12.50 -11.87
CA SER A 173 5.19 12.82 -12.75
C SER A 173 4.76 11.60 -13.58
N CYS A 174 3.78 11.78 -14.47
CA CYS A 174 3.31 10.74 -15.40
C CYS A 174 4.45 10.13 -16.23
N ALA A 175 5.44 10.95 -16.60
CA ALA A 175 6.58 10.55 -17.42
C ALA A 175 7.56 9.59 -16.71
N ASN A 176 7.47 9.44 -15.38
CA ASN A 176 8.27 8.45 -14.66
C ASN A 176 7.81 7.02 -14.93
N CYS A 177 6.58 6.83 -15.40
CA CYS A 177 6.03 5.51 -15.73
C CYS A 177 5.74 5.36 -17.23
N HIS A 178 5.19 6.40 -17.84
CA HIS A 178 4.78 6.41 -19.24
C HIS A 178 5.87 7.01 -20.12
N THR A 179 6.05 6.47 -21.31
CA THR A 179 6.70 7.23 -22.39
C THR A 179 5.76 8.35 -22.84
N VAL A 180 6.30 9.53 -23.09
CA VAL A 180 5.55 10.68 -23.61
C VAL A 180 5.93 10.86 -25.08
N GLU A 181 4.94 10.92 -25.96
CA GLU A 181 5.17 11.18 -27.38
C GLU A 181 5.73 12.60 -27.55
N GLU A 182 6.97 12.72 -28.03
CA GLU A 182 7.55 14.00 -28.39
C GLU A 182 6.91 14.51 -29.69
N VAL A 183 6.55 15.80 -29.74
CA VAL A 183 6.30 16.48 -31.02
C VAL A 183 7.67 16.77 -31.62
N GLU A 184 8.06 16.09 -32.70
CA GLU A 184 9.20 16.54 -33.49
C GLU A 184 8.89 17.98 -33.96
N PRO A 185 9.77 18.97 -33.71
CA PRO A 185 9.56 20.30 -34.27
C PRO A 185 9.53 20.16 -35.80
N GLU A 186 8.44 20.60 -36.45
CA GLU A 186 8.38 20.62 -37.91
C GLU A 186 9.59 21.42 -38.47
N PRO A 187 10.28 20.90 -39.50
CA PRO A 187 11.50 21.50 -40.02
C PRO A 187 11.32 22.88 -40.67
#